data_AF-A0A920VA57-F1
#
_entry.id   AF-A0A920VA57-F1
#
_cell.length_a   1.000
_cell.length_b   1.000
_cell.length_c   1.000
_cell.angle_alpha   90.00
_cell.angle_beta   90.00
_cell.angle_gamma   90.00
#
_symmetry.space_group_name_H-M   'P 1'
#
loop_
_entity.id
_entity.type
_entity.pdbx_description
1 polymer ?
#
loop_
_entity_poly.entity_id
_entity_poly.type
_entity_poly.pdbx_seq_one_letter_code
_entity_poly.pdbx_strand_id
1 'polypeptide(L)'
;MTADTDDDGDGIADTTDAFPLDASEQSDSDGDGTGDNADVFPLDATETLDTDDDGFGNNADTDDDGDEVSDAQEALDGTDPLDRYDCNGCFDFDIDLDGETAALTDGLLVLRHLFGFSGATLTEGAVTSSATRSDADTIASYLDTNKGHLDIDGDGSTEALTDGLLLLRYLFGFDGATLIEGAVGTDAPRTAADEIKTYFDARIEAFSGDIDGDGVSDSQDAFPLDDSEAFDTDGDGLGNNADTDDDGDGVVDAVDAFPLDATEVADSDGDGIGDNADPDTPTFDTNVGHPVFASPHAKPIVINGSYVYVTNTPSDTVDVVAIASEQVVARIDVGIDPVGLAVGPTAMRSGSPITYRTRSA
;
A
#
# COMPACT_ATOMS: atom_id res chain seq x y z
N MET A 1 -15.83 30.44 -0.31
CA MET A 1 -14.61 29.72 -0.63
C MET A 1 -13.70 30.70 -1.37
N THR A 2 -12.78 31.33 -0.67
CA THR A 2 -11.58 31.88 -1.33
C THR A 2 -10.76 30.67 -1.76
N ALA A 3 -10.22 30.68 -2.98
CA ALA A 3 -9.26 29.66 -3.38
C ALA A 3 -8.11 29.67 -2.37
N ASP A 4 -7.59 28.49 -2.04
CA ASP A 4 -6.29 28.40 -1.39
C ASP A 4 -5.24 29.07 -2.28
N THR A 5 -4.14 29.52 -1.67
CA THR A 5 -3.07 30.22 -2.38
C THR A 5 -1.72 29.53 -2.24
N ASP A 6 -1.71 28.40 -1.56
CA ASP A 6 -0.59 27.55 -1.16
C ASP A 6 -1.20 26.16 -0.93
N ASP A 7 -1.49 25.47 -2.04
CA ASP A 7 -2.32 24.26 -2.09
C ASP A 7 -1.65 23.06 -1.35
N ASP A 8 -0.32 23.05 -1.19
CA ASP A 8 0.43 22.00 -0.48
C ASP A 8 1.03 22.45 0.87
N GLY A 9 1.01 23.75 1.17
CA GLY A 9 1.33 24.31 2.49
C GLY A 9 2.83 24.40 2.78
N ASP A 10 3.67 24.42 1.76
CA ASP A 10 5.13 24.48 1.90
C ASP A 10 5.67 25.91 2.11
N GLY A 11 4.80 26.91 1.92
CA GLY A 11 5.07 28.32 2.12
C GLY A 11 5.45 29.09 0.86
N ILE A 12 5.45 28.44 -0.31
CA ILE A 12 5.51 29.07 -1.63
C ILE A 12 4.08 29.13 -2.21
N ALA A 13 3.73 30.25 -2.82
CA ALA A 13 2.37 30.41 -3.35
C ALA A 13 2.23 29.72 -4.71
N ASP A 14 1.08 29.11 -5.02
CA ASP A 14 0.81 28.34 -6.26
C ASP A 14 1.19 29.07 -7.55
N THR A 15 1.18 30.40 -7.52
CA THR A 15 1.52 31.24 -8.69
C THR A 15 3.01 31.34 -8.99
N THR A 16 3.86 30.95 -8.04
CA THR A 16 5.33 31.00 -8.12
C THR A 16 5.93 29.61 -7.93
N ASP A 17 5.18 28.68 -7.35
CA ASP A 17 5.55 27.29 -7.23
C ASP A 17 5.54 26.57 -8.60
N ALA A 18 6.61 25.81 -8.86
CA ALA A 18 6.68 24.92 -10.01
C ALA A 18 5.80 23.67 -9.81
N PHE A 19 5.62 23.22 -8.55
CA PHE A 19 4.84 22.04 -8.15
C PHE A 19 3.83 22.37 -7.05
N PRO A 20 2.75 23.13 -7.33
CA PRO A 20 1.81 23.62 -6.31
C PRO A 20 1.06 22.57 -5.47
N LEU A 21 1.25 21.28 -5.74
CA LEU A 21 0.56 20.18 -5.06
C LEU A 21 1.55 19.22 -4.37
N ASP A 22 2.84 19.56 -4.38
CA ASP A 22 3.91 18.74 -3.83
C ASP A 22 4.82 19.61 -2.95
N ALA A 23 4.53 19.58 -1.65
CA ALA A 23 5.27 20.38 -0.66
C ALA A 23 6.77 20.06 -0.56
N SER A 24 7.24 18.99 -1.23
CA SER A 24 8.65 18.64 -1.30
C SER A 24 9.38 19.28 -2.48
N GLU A 25 8.68 19.90 -3.43
CA GLU A 25 9.26 20.47 -4.65
C GLU A 25 8.80 21.89 -4.91
N GLN A 26 9.73 22.81 -5.16
CA GLN A 26 9.41 24.24 -5.33
C GLN A 26 9.96 24.84 -6.63
N SER A 27 10.87 24.14 -7.30
CA SER A 27 11.64 24.66 -8.42
C SER A 27 11.90 23.55 -9.43
N ASP A 28 11.91 23.93 -10.70
CA ASP A 28 12.24 23.10 -11.86
C ASP A 28 13.18 23.96 -12.71
N SER A 29 14.47 23.81 -12.46
CA SER A 29 15.51 24.74 -12.91
C SER A 29 15.78 24.65 -14.42
N ASP A 30 15.51 23.52 -15.05
CA ASP A 30 15.70 23.30 -16.49
C ASP A 30 14.40 23.09 -17.27
N GLY A 31 13.28 22.89 -16.58
CA GLY A 31 11.92 22.92 -17.13
C GLY A 31 11.47 21.58 -17.69
N ASP A 32 11.98 20.46 -17.18
CA ASP A 32 11.68 19.12 -17.68
C ASP A 32 10.49 18.43 -16.99
N GLY A 33 10.03 19.01 -15.88
CA GLY A 33 8.89 18.56 -15.11
C GLY A 33 9.24 17.67 -13.91
N THR A 34 10.51 17.44 -13.62
CA THR A 34 11.01 16.89 -12.34
C THR A 34 11.48 18.04 -11.47
N GLY A 35 11.18 17.99 -10.17
CA GLY A 35 11.57 19.07 -9.27
C GLY A 35 13.03 18.98 -8.84
N ASP A 36 13.67 20.13 -8.58
CA ASP A 36 15.10 20.24 -8.25
C ASP A 36 15.55 19.38 -7.05
N ASN A 37 14.65 18.99 -6.14
CA ASN A 37 15.03 18.14 -5.00
C ASN A 37 15.03 16.64 -5.34
N ALA A 38 14.20 16.21 -6.29
CA ALA A 38 14.08 14.84 -6.80
C ALA A 38 14.93 14.59 -8.04
N ASP A 39 15.31 15.65 -8.76
CA ASP A 39 16.12 15.59 -9.97
C ASP A 39 17.60 15.46 -9.63
N VAL A 40 18.24 14.38 -10.11
CA VAL A 40 19.69 14.16 -9.94
C VAL A 40 20.51 15.14 -10.79
N PHE A 41 19.95 15.64 -11.90
CA PHE A 41 20.57 16.61 -12.79
C PHE A 41 19.72 17.88 -12.99
N PRO A 42 19.51 18.73 -11.96
CA PRO A 42 18.59 19.89 -11.99
C PRO A 42 18.86 20.99 -13.03
N LEU A 43 19.87 20.85 -13.88
CA LEU A 43 20.24 21.83 -14.90
C LEU A 43 20.31 21.22 -16.31
N ASP A 44 20.00 19.94 -16.46
CA ASP A 44 19.96 19.23 -17.72
C ASP A 44 18.60 18.56 -17.93
N ALA A 45 17.70 19.28 -18.61
CA ALA A 45 16.34 18.84 -18.92
C ALA A 45 16.22 17.57 -19.80
N THR A 46 17.34 16.89 -20.06
CA THR A 46 17.37 15.58 -20.73
C THR A 46 17.75 14.44 -19.81
N GLU A 47 18.06 14.68 -18.53
CA GLU A 47 18.45 13.68 -17.55
C GLU A 47 17.77 13.97 -16.22
N THR A 48 17.19 12.96 -15.58
CA THR A 48 16.57 13.10 -14.26
C THR A 48 17.02 12.05 -13.26
N LEU A 49 17.61 10.95 -13.74
CA LEU A 49 18.01 9.78 -12.99
C LEU A 49 19.46 9.42 -13.31
N ASP A 50 20.16 8.89 -12.32
CA ASP A 50 21.51 8.32 -12.36
C ASP A 50 21.43 7.00 -11.58
N THR A 51 21.20 5.90 -12.28
CA THR A 51 20.88 4.62 -11.61
C THR A 51 22.10 4.03 -10.87
N ASP A 52 23.31 4.23 -11.36
CA ASP A 52 24.54 3.71 -10.76
C ASP A 52 25.40 4.75 -10.01
N ASP A 53 24.91 6.00 -9.91
CA ASP A 53 25.55 7.13 -9.26
C ASP A 53 26.95 7.48 -9.82
N ASP A 54 27.22 7.18 -11.11
CA ASP A 54 28.52 7.45 -11.72
C ASP A 54 28.68 8.90 -12.24
N GLY A 55 27.57 9.64 -12.28
CA GLY A 55 27.47 11.02 -12.70
C GLY A 55 27.10 11.22 -14.17
N PHE A 56 26.77 10.16 -14.91
CA PHE A 56 26.07 10.22 -16.19
C PHE A 56 24.59 9.87 -16.00
N GLY A 57 23.69 10.67 -16.57
CA GLY A 57 22.27 10.36 -16.49
C GLY A 57 21.88 9.24 -17.45
N ASN A 58 20.86 8.47 -17.08
CA ASN A 58 20.45 7.26 -17.80
C ASN A 58 20.14 7.46 -19.30
N ASN A 59 19.72 8.66 -19.75
CA ASN A 59 19.49 8.87 -21.18
C ASN A 59 20.79 9.04 -21.99
N ALA A 60 21.91 9.35 -21.32
CA ALA A 60 23.22 9.58 -21.90
C ALA A 60 24.23 8.48 -21.58
N ASP A 61 24.06 7.77 -20.46
CA ASP A 61 24.81 6.57 -20.16
C ASP A 61 24.42 5.44 -21.12
N THR A 62 25.27 4.43 -21.17
CA THR A 62 25.11 3.24 -22.01
C THR A 62 25.17 1.96 -21.21
N ASP A 63 25.26 2.07 -19.88
CA ASP A 63 25.45 1.03 -18.87
C ASP A 63 24.81 1.58 -17.58
N ASP A 64 23.49 1.83 -17.62
CA ASP A 64 22.76 2.61 -16.61
C ASP A 64 22.89 2.03 -15.18
N ASP A 65 23.18 0.74 -15.03
CA ASP A 65 23.29 0.04 -13.75
C ASP A 65 24.73 -0.33 -13.34
N GLY A 66 25.70 -0.02 -14.19
CA GLY A 66 27.13 -0.18 -13.93
C GLY A 66 27.56 -1.65 -13.78
N ASP A 67 26.93 -2.58 -14.49
CA ASP A 67 27.24 -4.01 -14.46
C ASP A 67 28.29 -4.46 -15.50
N GLU A 68 28.80 -3.51 -16.30
CA GLU A 68 29.73 -3.69 -17.42
C GLU A 68 29.10 -4.32 -18.69
N VAL A 69 27.78 -4.43 -18.74
CA VAL A 69 26.96 -4.75 -19.91
C VAL A 69 26.21 -3.47 -20.31
N SER A 70 26.07 -3.24 -21.62
CA SER A 70 25.38 -2.03 -22.07
C SER A 70 23.89 -2.23 -22.22
N ASP A 71 23.06 -1.21 -22.06
CA ASP A 71 21.60 -1.26 -22.26
C ASP A 71 21.23 -1.82 -23.63
N ALA A 72 22.07 -1.53 -24.63
CA ALA A 72 21.90 -2.03 -25.98
C ALA A 72 22.12 -3.55 -26.09
N GLN A 73 23.03 -4.10 -25.29
CA GLN A 73 23.28 -5.54 -25.20
C GLN A 73 22.22 -6.23 -24.34
N GLU A 74 21.80 -5.62 -23.24
CA GLU A 74 20.73 -6.13 -22.37
C GLU A 74 19.38 -6.18 -23.09
N ALA A 75 19.04 -5.14 -23.86
CA ALA A 75 17.87 -5.17 -24.72
C ALA A 75 17.90 -6.30 -25.78
N LEU A 76 19.09 -6.76 -26.19
CA LEU A 76 19.23 -7.93 -27.06
C LEU A 76 19.10 -9.25 -26.29
N ASP A 77 19.58 -9.26 -25.06
CA ASP A 77 19.57 -10.41 -24.16
C ASP A 77 18.23 -10.58 -23.45
N GLY A 78 17.38 -9.55 -23.50
CA GLY A 78 16.06 -9.50 -22.89
C GLY A 78 16.10 -9.25 -21.39
N THR A 79 17.12 -8.55 -20.93
CA THR A 79 17.37 -8.21 -19.53
C THR A 79 17.16 -6.71 -19.26
N ASP A 80 17.05 -6.30 -18.00
CA ASP A 80 16.69 -4.95 -17.55
C ASP A 80 17.90 -4.03 -17.35
N PRO A 81 18.09 -2.98 -18.17
CA PRO A 81 19.22 -2.05 -18.07
C PRO A 81 19.32 -1.22 -16.79
N LEU A 82 18.29 -1.26 -15.94
CA LEU A 82 18.29 -0.54 -14.67
C LEU A 82 18.61 -1.46 -13.49
N ASP A 83 18.87 -2.74 -13.75
CA ASP A 83 19.10 -3.76 -12.76
C ASP A 83 20.38 -4.54 -13.06
N ARG A 84 21.44 -4.14 -12.35
CA ARG A 84 22.81 -4.68 -12.44
C ARG A 84 22.97 -6.19 -12.26
N TYR A 85 21.88 -6.88 -11.95
CA TYR A 85 21.80 -8.32 -11.74
C TYR A 85 21.01 -9.04 -12.82
N ASP A 86 20.11 -8.35 -13.52
CA ASP A 86 19.43 -8.88 -14.69
C ASP A 86 20.36 -8.76 -15.90
N CYS A 87 21.33 -9.66 -15.98
CA CYS A 87 22.29 -9.66 -17.07
C CYS A 87 22.76 -11.08 -17.39
N ASN A 88 22.93 -11.37 -18.70
CA ASN A 88 23.38 -12.68 -19.18
C ASN A 88 24.88 -12.91 -18.93
N GLY A 89 25.24 -13.19 -17.69
CA GLY A 89 26.62 -13.46 -17.27
C GLY A 89 27.10 -12.63 -16.09
N CYS A 90 26.25 -11.76 -15.53
CA CYS A 90 26.56 -11.05 -14.31
C CYS A 90 26.61 -12.02 -13.15
N PHE A 91 27.55 -11.73 -12.26
CA PHE A 91 27.67 -12.51 -11.05
C PHE A 91 26.66 -11.98 -10.03
N ASP A 92 25.79 -12.87 -9.62
CA ASP A 92 24.89 -12.68 -8.50
C ASP A 92 25.09 -13.83 -7.50
N PHE A 93 24.80 -13.57 -6.23
CA PHE A 93 24.90 -14.58 -5.19
C PHE A 93 23.66 -15.49 -5.11
N ASP A 94 22.62 -15.35 -5.95
CA ASP A 94 21.65 -16.43 -6.20
C ASP A 94 22.32 -17.56 -7.01
N ILE A 95 22.96 -18.45 -6.26
CA ILE A 95 23.76 -19.53 -6.80
C ILE A 95 22.87 -20.63 -7.36
N ASP A 96 21.69 -20.88 -6.79
CA ASP A 96 20.79 -21.92 -7.26
C ASP A 96 19.67 -21.43 -8.19
N LEU A 97 19.63 -20.13 -8.48
CA LEU A 97 18.68 -19.45 -9.36
C LEU A 97 17.23 -19.78 -8.98
N ASP A 98 16.91 -19.58 -7.71
CA ASP A 98 15.56 -19.75 -7.18
C ASP A 98 14.82 -18.43 -6.93
N GLY A 99 15.50 -17.29 -7.13
CA GLY A 99 14.99 -15.94 -6.91
C GLY A 99 15.31 -15.38 -5.53
N GLU A 100 16.03 -16.12 -4.67
CA GLU A 100 16.32 -15.71 -3.30
C GLU A 100 17.79 -15.94 -2.94
N THR A 101 18.52 -14.87 -2.60
CA THR A 101 19.88 -15.04 -2.04
C THR A 101 19.81 -15.30 -0.54
N ALA A 102 19.87 -16.56 -0.09
CA ALA A 102 19.74 -16.90 1.33
C ALA A 102 20.94 -17.63 1.95
N ALA A 103 21.13 -17.43 3.26
CA ALA A 103 22.29 -17.96 4.00
C ALA A 103 22.37 -19.49 4.01
N LEU A 104 21.23 -20.18 4.04
CA LEU A 104 21.15 -21.64 4.16
C LEU A 104 21.04 -22.36 2.80
N THR A 105 20.86 -21.61 1.72
CA THR A 105 20.89 -22.07 0.33
C THR A 105 22.24 -21.62 -0.27
N ASP A 106 22.31 -20.41 -0.77
CA ASP A 106 23.40 -19.84 -1.55
C ASP A 106 24.66 -19.63 -0.73
N GLY A 107 24.52 -18.99 0.44
CA GLY A 107 25.63 -18.82 1.37
C GLY A 107 26.26 -20.16 1.76
N LEU A 108 25.43 -21.20 1.92
CA LEU A 108 25.89 -22.54 2.23
C LEU A 108 26.52 -23.24 1.02
N LEU A 109 26.00 -23.04 -0.20
CA LEU A 109 26.60 -23.54 -1.44
C LEU A 109 28.00 -22.95 -1.67
N VAL A 110 28.14 -21.63 -1.56
CA VAL A 110 29.43 -20.93 -1.65
C VAL A 110 30.39 -21.45 -0.59
N LEU A 111 29.98 -21.50 0.68
CA LEU A 111 30.83 -21.94 1.78
C LEU A 111 31.30 -23.39 1.60
N ARG A 112 30.39 -24.30 1.23
CA ARG A 112 30.72 -25.71 0.94
C ARG A 112 31.71 -25.81 -0.22
N HIS A 113 31.49 -25.08 -1.30
CA HIS A 113 32.39 -25.06 -2.44
C HIS A 113 33.79 -24.57 -2.07
N LEU A 114 33.91 -23.48 -1.28
CA LEU A 114 35.20 -22.96 -0.80
C LEU A 114 35.94 -23.94 0.13
N PHE A 115 35.21 -24.79 0.87
CA PHE A 115 35.80 -25.91 1.60
C PHE A 115 36.17 -27.13 0.71
N GLY A 116 35.87 -27.09 -0.58
CA GLY A 116 36.17 -28.13 -1.56
C GLY A 116 35.13 -29.26 -1.62
N PHE A 117 33.91 -29.03 -1.14
CA PHE A 117 32.81 -29.98 -1.27
C PHE A 117 32.33 -30.04 -2.73
N SER A 118 31.84 -31.22 -3.15
CA SER A 118 31.39 -31.47 -4.52
C SER A 118 30.32 -32.56 -4.56
N GLY A 119 29.65 -32.72 -5.71
CA GLY A 119 28.56 -33.68 -5.88
C GLY A 119 27.43 -33.45 -4.88
N ALA A 120 26.82 -34.52 -4.38
CA ALA A 120 25.71 -34.41 -3.42
C ALA A 120 26.07 -33.62 -2.15
N THR A 121 27.34 -33.65 -1.70
CA THR A 121 27.74 -32.91 -0.49
C THR A 121 27.82 -31.40 -0.68
N LEU A 122 27.82 -30.93 -1.93
CA LEU A 122 27.67 -29.52 -2.25
C LEU A 122 26.20 -29.11 -2.09
N THR A 123 25.27 -29.85 -2.70
CA THR A 123 23.87 -29.43 -2.87
C THR A 123 22.88 -29.96 -1.84
N GLU A 124 23.20 -31.03 -1.11
CA GLU A 124 22.23 -31.69 -0.20
C GLU A 124 21.74 -30.74 0.90
N GLY A 125 20.44 -30.41 0.86
CA GLY A 125 19.79 -29.50 1.79
C GLY A 125 20.23 -28.05 1.69
N ALA A 126 20.88 -27.65 0.58
CA ALA A 126 21.32 -26.28 0.29
C ALA A 126 20.78 -25.78 -1.06
N VAL A 127 19.82 -26.51 -1.64
CA VAL A 127 19.14 -26.15 -2.89
C VAL A 127 17.64 -26.31 -2.66
N THR A 128 16.85 -25.33 -3.08
CA THR A 128 15.39 -25.34 -2.86
C THR A 128 14.64 -26.12 -3.95
N SER A 129 13.31 -26.17 -3.85
CA SER A 129 12.47 -26.75 -4.91
C SER A 129 12.22 -25.79 -6.09
N SER A 130 12.41 -24.50 -5.90
CA SER A 130 12.30 -23.44 -6.92
C SER A 130 13.58 -23.33 -7.76
N ALA A 131 14.72 -23.73 -7.21
CA ALA A 131 16.04 -23.70 -7.86
C ALA A 131 16.06 -24.24 -9.29
N THR A 132 16.47 -23.37 -10.22
CA THR A 132 16.68 -23.73 -11.62
C THR A 132 18.10 -24.22 -11.89
N ARG A 133 19.07 -23.84 -11.06
CA ARG A 133 20.46 -24.32 -11.04
C ARG A 133 20.72 -25.25 -9.85
N SER A 134 20.20 -26.48 -9.93
CA SER A 134 20.25 -27.46 -8.81
C SER A 134 21.31 -28.56 -8.93
N ASP A 135 21.98 -28.68 -10.08
CA ASP A 135 23.00 -29.70 -10.33
C ASP A 135 24.36 -29.30 -9.76
N ALA A 136 24.99 -30.20 -9.00
CA ALA A 136 26.23 -29.92 -8.28
C ALA A 136 27.42 -29.59 -9.19
N ASP A 137 27.52 -30.23 -10.36
CA ASP A 137 28.60 -29.95 -11.31
C ASP A 137 28.39 -28.58 -11.98
N THR A 138 27.13 -28.23 -12.24
CA THR A 138 26.73 -26.93 -12.80
C THR A 138 27.00 -25.80 -11.81
N ILE A 139 26.59 -25.94 -10.54
CA ILE A 139 26.87 -24.98 -9.48
C ILE A 139 28.38 -24.80 -9.28
N ALA A 140 29.13 -25.90 -9.17
CA ALA A 140 30.58 -25.82 -9.00
C ALA A 140 31.25 -25.11 -10.18
N SER A 141 30.80 -25.36 -11.41
CA SER A 141 31.32 -24.68 -12.60
C SER A 141 30.99 -23.18 -12.62
N TYR A 142 29.82 -22.78 -12.11
CA TYR A 142 29.45 -21.37 -11.96
C TYR A 142 30.36 -20.66 -10.96
N LEU A 143 30.52 -21.24 -9.76
CA LEU A 143 31.37 -20.70 -8.69
C LEU A 143 32.86 -20.65 -9.11
N ASP A 144 33.36 -21.66 -9.83
CA ASP A 144 34.73 -21.66 -10.37
C ASP A 144 34.94 -20.57 -11.43
N THR A 145 33.92 -20.31 -12.28
CA THR A 145 33.97 -19.26 -13.32
C THR A 145 33.98 -17.88 -12.69
N ASN A 146 33.18 -17.69 -11.64
CA ASN A 146 32.99 -16.42 -10.96
C ASN A 146 33.82 -16.27 -9.69
N LYS A 147 34.89 -17.08 -9.56
CA LYS A 147 35.75 -17.10 -8.38
C LYS A 147 36.29 -15.71 -8.00
N GLY A 148 36.53 -14.82 -8.96
CA GLY A 148 36.97 -13.45 -8.67
C GLY A 148 35.96 -12.63 -7.86
N HIS A 149 34.66 -12.94 -7.97
CA HIS A 149 33.61 -12.28 -7.21
C HIS A 149 33.40 -12.90 -5.82
N LEU A 150 33.98 -14.07 -5.57
CA LEU A 150 33.99 -14.71 -4.25
C LEU A 150 35.16 -14.24 -3.38
N ASP A 151 35.99 -13.31 -3.86
CA ASP A 151 37.05 -12.63 -3.10
C ASP A 151 36.46 -11.35 -2.52
N ILE A 152 35.69 -11.50 -1.45
CA ILE A 152 34.84 -10.47 -0.85
C ILE A 152 35.69 -9.43 -0.14
N ASP A 153 36.76 -9.83 0.55
CA ASP A 153 37.64 -8.87 1.21
C ASP A 153 38.72 -8.29 0.26
N GLY A 154 38.87 -8.89 -0.93
CA GLY A 154 39.68 -8.39 -2.03
C GLY A 154 41.17 -8.68 -1.90
N ASP A 155 41.57 -9.59 -1.01
CA ASP A 155 42.98 -9.87 -0.71
C ASP A 155 43.70 -10.70 -1.81
N GLY A 156 42.95 -11.11 -2.83
CA GLY A 156 43.40 -11.94 -3.94
C GLY A 156 43.24 -13.44 -3.69
N SER A 157 42.66 -13.83 -2.55
CA SER A 157 42.44 -15.21 -2.14
C SER A 157 40.96 -15.42 -1.78
N THR A 158 40.35 -16.45 -2.36
CA THR A 158 38.99 -16.86 -1.98
C THR A 158 39.06 -17.98 -0.94
N GLU A 159 38.77 -17.69 0.32
CA GLU A 159 38.80 -18.68 1.39
C GLU A 159 37.47 -18.78 2.14
N ALA A 160 37.14 -19.99 2.60
CA ALA A 160 35.87 -20.23 3.29
C ALA A 160 35.74 -19.48 4.63
N LEU A 161 36.86 -19.17 5.29
CA LEU A 161 36.87 -18.54 6.62
C LEU A 161 37.00 -17.02 6.59
N THR A 162 37.34 -16.46 5.43
CA THR A 162 37.34 -15.02 5.20
C THR A 162 36.10 -14.67 4.39
N ASP A 163 36.09 -15.02 3.10
CA ASP A 163 35.03 -14.64 2.16
C ASP A 163 33.73 -15.39 2.41
N GLY A 164 33.80 -16.72 2.48
CA GLY A 164 32.60 -17.54 2.74
C GLY A 164 31.92 -17.20 4.07
N LEU A 165 32.72 -16.82 5.08
CA LEU A 165 32.21 -16.42 6.38
C LEU A 165 31.61 -15.01 6.35
N LEU A 166 32.21 -14.07 5.61
CA LEU A 166 31.64 -12.73 5.40
C LEU A 166 30.28 -12.83 4.71
N LEU A 167 30.17 -13.62 3.63
CA LEU A 167 28.90 -13.83 2.92
C LEU A 167 27.85 -14.41 3.87
N LEU A 168 28.18 -15.48 4.59
CA LEU A 168 27.22 -16.12 5.48
C LEU A 168 26.75 -15.19 6.61
N ARG A 169 27.65 -14.37 7.17
CA ARG A 169 27.29 -13.38 8.19
C ARG A 169 26.38 -12.31 7.60
N TYR A 170 26.71 -11.79 6.43
CA TYR A 170 25.90 -10.80 5.74
C TYR A 170 24.47 -11.31 5.50
N LEU A 171 24.33 -12.52 4.93
CA LEU A 171 23.02 -13.14 4.66
C LEU A 171 22.23 -13.52 5.92
N PHE A 172 22.84 -13.53 7.10
CA PHE A 172 22.14 -13.66 8.39
C PHE A 172 21.81 -12.29 9.03
N GLY A 173 22.04 -11.19 8.32
CA GLY A 173 21.77 -9.83 8.79
C GLY A 173 22.81 -9.27 9.77
N PHE A 174 24.02 -9.83 9.80
CA PHE A 174 25.09 -9.27 10.64
C PHE A 174 25.69 -8.02 9.99
N ASP A 175 25.94 -6.99 10.81
CA ASP A 175 26.48 -5.71 10.36
C ASP A 175 27.61 -5.19 11.28
N GLY A 176 28.30 -4.15 10.85
CA GLY A 176 29.33 -3.44 11.59
C GLY A 176 30.46 -4.38 12.04
N ALA A 177 30.86 -4.28 13.30
CA ALA A 177 31.91 -5.14 13.84
C ALA A 177 31.56 -6.63 13.76
N THR A 178 30.28 -6.99 13.85
CA THR A 178 29.86 -8.40 13.86
C THR A 178 29.93 -9.06 12.49
N LEU A 179 29.84 -8.27 11.42
CA LEU A 179 30.12 -8.71 10.06
C LEU A 179 31.62 -9.06 9.92
N ILE A 180 32.51 -8.15 10.30
CA ILE A 180 33.94 -8.22 9.92
C ILE A 180 34.87 -8.90 10.95
N GLU A 181 34.50 -8.94 12.24
CA GLU A 181 35.45 -9.35 13.28
C GLU A 181 35.91 -10.81 13.10
N GLY A 182 37.20 -10.97 12.80
CA GLY A 182 37.85 -12.27 12.57
C GLY A 182 37.49 -12.95 11.25
N ALA A 183 36.80 -12.25 10.34
CA ALA A 183 36.41 -12.75 9.01
C ALA A 183 37.10 -11.98 7.86
N VAL A 184 37.85 -10.91 8.14
CA VAL A 184 38.63 -10.20 7.12
C VAL A 184 40.08 -10.72 7.09
N GLY A 185 40.58 -11.01 5.90
CA GLY A 185 41.94 -11.44 5.60
C GLY A 185 43.01 -10.44 6.02
N THR A 186 44.25 -10.91 6.21
CA THR A 186 45.32 -10.06 6.76
C THR A 186 45.87 -9.03 5.77
N ASP A 187 45.67 -9.23 4.47
CA ASP A 187 46.14 -8.35 3.40
C ASP A 187 44.96 -7.75 2.61
N ALA A 188 43.75 -7.80 3.19
CA ALA A 188 42.53 -7.34 2.56
C ALA A 188 42.52 -5.81 2.34
N PRO A 189 42.20 -5.34 1.12
CA PRO A 189 41.92 -3.94 0.85
C PRO A 189 40.55 -3.51 1.39
N ARG A 190 39.53 -4.37 1.38
CA ARG A 190 38.21 -4.09 1.97
C ARG A 190 38.21 -4.58 3.42
N THR A 191 38.17 -3.63 4.35
CA THR A 191 38.31 -3.95 5.79
C THR A 191 37.22 -3.35 6.65
N ALA A 192 36.52 -2.33 6.15
CA ALA A 192 35.36 -1.77 6.82
C ALA A 192 34.10 -2.58 6.51
N ALA A 193 33.18 -2.65 7.47
CA ALA A 193 31.89 -3.30 7.29
C ALA A 193 31.10 -2.66 6.15
N ASP A 194 31.07 -1.33 6.09
CA ASP A 194 30.39 -0.56 5.05
C ASP A 194 30.93 -0.88 3.65
N GLU A 195 32.25 -1.01 3.48
CA GLU A 195 32.86 -1.37 2.17
C GLU A 195 32.47 -2.79 1.72
N ILE A 196 32.40 -3.72 2.67
CA ILE A 196 32.02 -5.12 2.41
C ILE A 196 30.51 -5.19 2.13
N LYS A 197 29.70 -4.43 2.87
CA LYS A 197 28.27 -4.32 2.65
C LYS A 197 27.99 -3.76 1.26
N THR A 198 28.63 -2.66 0.87
CA THR A 198 28.53 -2.12 -0.50
C THR A 198 28.95 -3.15 -1.55
N TYR A 199 29.94 -3.99 -1.26
CA TYR A 199 30.33 -5.07 -2.19
C TYR A 199 29.24 -6.12 -2.39
N PHE A 200 28.53 -6.49 -1.31
CA PHE A 200 27.41 -7.42 -1.33
C PHE A 200 26.16 -6.80 -1.94
N ASP A 201 25.79 -5.59 -1.50
CA ASP A 201 24.65 -4.81 -2.02
C ASP A 201 24.76 -4.54 -3.53
N ALA A 202 25.97 -4.67 -4.09
CA ALA A 202 26.30 -4.56 -5.51
C ALA A 202 26.41 -5.94 -6.23
N ARG A 203 26.12 -7.06 -5.57
CA ARG A 203 26.18 -8.47 -6.07
C ARG A 203 25.04 -9.37 -5.61
N ILE A 204 24.09 -8.80 -4.90
CA ILE A 204 22.90 -9.47 -4.38
C ILE A 204 21.80 -8.58 -4.90
N GLU A 205 20.89 -9.11 -5.72
CA GLU A 205 19.61 -8.46 -6.00
C GLU A 205 19.13 -7.89 -4.68
N ALA A 206 19.09 -6.55 -4.60
CA ALA A 206 18.97 -5.85 -3.35
C ALA A 206 17.87 -6.55 -2.59
N PHE A 207 18.22 -7.20 -1.48
CA PHE A 207 17.28 -7.77 -0.52
C PHE A 207 16.13 -6.80 -0.52
N SER A 208 14.99 -7.17 -1.11
CA SER A 208 13.97 -6.29 -1.75
C SER A 208 13.33 -5.30 -0.77
N GLY A 209 13.92 -5.24 0.42
CA GLY A 209 13.33 -4.82 1.64
C GLY A 209 12.20 -5.74 2.01
N ASP A 210 11.85 -6.79 1.28
CA ASP A 210 10.58 -7.53 1.29
C ASP A 210 10.88 -9.04 1.14
N ILE A 211 11.32 -9.63 2.25
CA ILE A 211 11.90 -10.99 2.33
C ILE A 211 10.89 -12.11 2.05
N ASP A 212 9.59 -11.85 2.09
CA ASP A 212 8.55 -12.82 1.71
C ASP A 212 7.85 -12.50 0.38
N GLY A 213 8.15 -11.34 -0.22
CA GLY A 213 7.78 -10.99 -1.58
C GLY A 213 6.31 -10.60 -1.73
N ASP A 214 5.69 -10.12 -0.65
CA ASP A 214 4.27 -9.75 -0.63
C ASP A 214 3.98 -8.33 -1.14
N GLY A 215 5.05 -7.55 -1.37
CA GLY A 215 5.02 -6.18 -1.85
C GLY A 215 5.14 -5.14 -0.74
N VAL A 216 5.32 -5.54 0.53
CA VAL A 216 5.56 -4.66 1.68
C VAL A 216 6.97 -4.89 2.19
N SER A 217 7.75 -3.82 2.34
CA SER A 217 9.09 -3.98 2.88
C SER A 217 9.05 -4.45 4.35
N ASP A 218 9.85 -5.43 4.78
CA ASP A 218 10.32 -5.81 6.12
C ASP A 218 10.30 -4.70 7.16
N SER A 219 10.72 -3.48 6.80
CA SER A 219 10.76 -2.35 7.74
C SER A 219 9.39 -1.75 8.06
N GLN A 220 8.41 -2.01 7.20
CA GLN A 220 7.02 -1.58 7.23
C GLN A 220 6.05 -2.76 7.40
N ASP A 221 6.56 -3.98 7.29
CA ASP A 221 5.82 -5.22 7.40
C ASP A 221 5.81 -5.71 8.86
N ALA A 222 4.61 -5.97 9.38
CA ALA A 222 4.41 -6.53 10.71
C ALA A 222 4.77 -8.03 10.78
N PHE A 223 4.74 -8.74 9.65
CA PHE A 223 5.07 -10.15 9.50
C PHE A 223 6.06 -10.42 8.35
N PRO A 224 7.34 -9.99 8.47
CA PRO A 224 8.36 -10.10 7.41
C PRO A 224 8.82 -11.53 7.08
N LEU A 225 7.98 -12.55 7.14
CA LEU A 225 8.28 -13.94 6.78
C LEU A 225 7.02 -14.69 6.35
N ASP A 226 5.87 -14.00 6.26
CA ASP A 226 4.57 -14.56 5.96
C ASP A 226 3.93 -13.73 4.84
N ASP A 227 4.15 -14.18 3.60
CA ASP A 227 3.67 -13.55 2.35
C ASP A 227 2.14 -13.32 2.25
N SER A 228 1.40 -13.75 3.27
CA SER A 228 -0.04 -13.61 3.37
C SER A 228 -0.49 -12.55 4.37
N GLU A 229 0.42 -11.92 5.12
CA GLU A 229 0.12 -10.93 6.16
C GLU A 229 1.15 -9.78 6.15
N ALA A 230 0.69 -8.54 6.01
CA ALA A 230 1.59 -7.37 6.07
C ALA A 230 1.32 -6.42 7.26
N PHE A 231 0.08 -6.41 7.76
CA PHE A 231 -0.41 -5.40 8.69
C PHE A 231 -0.98 -6.03 9.96
N ASP A 232 -0.73 -5.40 11.11
CA ASP A 232 -1.25 -5.75 12.44
C ASP A 232 -1.78 -4.43 13.06
N THR A 233 -3.06 -4.15 12.85
CA THR A 233 -3.62 -2.81 13.12
C THR A 233 -3.80 -2.53 14.62
N ASP A 234 -4.14 -3.54 15.42
CA ASP A 234 -4.29 -3.42 16.87
C ASP A 234 -3.06 -3.85 17.68
N GLY A 235 -2.08 -4.48 17.02
CA GLY A 235 -0.81 -4.90 17.60
C GLY A 235 -0.92 -6.16 18.46
N ASP A 236 -1.92 -7.02 18.24
CA ASP A 236 -2.12 -8.23 19.01
C ASP A 236 -1.27 -9.43 18.54
N GLY A 237 -0.64 -9.29 17.36
CA GLY A 237 0.24 -10.26 16.73
C GLY A 237 -0.45 -11.25 15.80
N LEU A 238 -1.72 -11.03 15.46
CA LEU A 238 -2.40 -11.62 14.30
C LEU A 238 -2.43 -10.59 13.16
N GLY A 239 -2.14 -11.04 11.94
CA GLY A 239 -2.23 -10.15 10.79
C GLY A 239 -3.68 -9.94 10.37
N ASN A 240 -3.97 -8.78 9.79
CA ASN A 240 -5.33 -8.37 9.41
C ASN A 240 -6.03 -9.36 8.45
N ASN A 241 -5.32 -10.16 7.64
CA ASN A 241 -6.00 -11.16 6.78
C ASN A 241 -6.48 -12.38 7.59
N ALA A 242 -5.88 -12.65 8.74
CA ALA A 242 -6.21 -13.75 9.65
C ALA A 242 -7.04 -13.32 10.86
N ASP A 243 -6.93 -12.06 11.28
CA ASP A 243 -7.74 -11.47 12.34
C ASP A 243 -9.20 -11.26 11.87
N THR A 244 -10.10 -11.11 12.83
CA THR A 244 -11.53 -10.91 12.60
C THR A 244 -12.06 -9.63 13.25
N ASP A 245 -11.17 -8.85 13.85
CA ASP A 245 -11.42 -7.63 14.64
C ASP A 245 -10.15 -6.76 14.55
N ASP A 246 -9.78 -6.35 13.34
CA ASP A 246 -8.45 -5.82 12.97
C ASP A 246 -7.97 -4.64 13.85
N ASP A 247 -8.90 -3.82 14.38
CA ASP A 247 -8.57 -2.66 15.22
C ASP A 247 -8.79 -2.88 16.73
N GLY A 248 -9.24 -4.07 17.12
CA GLY A 248 -9.35 -4.51 18.50
C GLY A 248 -10.40 -3.74 19.32
N ASP A 249 -11.38 -3.11 18.67
CA ASP A 249 -12.43 -2.32 19.32
C ASP A 249 -13.57 -3.18 19.90
N GLY A 250 -13.64 -4.45 19.45
CA GLY A 250 -14.61 -5.45 19.89
C GLY A 250 -15.77 -5.69 18.93
N VAL A 251 -15.75 -5.10 17.73
CA VAL A 251 -16.71 -5.28 16.65
C VAL A 251 -16.03 -5.94 15.45
N VAL A 252 -16.44 -7.18 15.15
CA VAL A 252 -15.81 -7.94 14.06
C VAL A 252 -15.95 -7.26 12.68
N ASP A 253 -14.89 -7.30 11.85
CA ASP A 253 -14.77 -6.56 10.59
C ASP A 253 -15.98 -6.75 9.66
N ALA A 254 -16.56 -7.95 9.66
CA ALA A 254 -17.70 -8.31 8.82
C ALA A 254 -18.97 -7.47 9.10
N VAL A 255 -19.03 -6.80 10.24
CA VAL A 255 -20.11 -5.90 10.63
C VAL A 255 -19.62 -4.51 11.05
N ASP A 256 -18.32 -4.26 10.98
CA ASP A 256 -17.73 -2.96 11.22
C ASP A 256 -17.73 -2.13 9.92
N ALA A 257 -18.12 -0.86 10.02
CA ALA A 257 -18.05 0.08 8.89
C ALA A 257 -16.63 0.62 8.68
N PHE A 258 -15.80 0.62 9.72
CA PHE A 258 -14.41 1.08 9.75
C PHE A 258 -13.49 0.07 10.46
N PRO A 259 -13.25 -1.12 9.87
CA PRO A 259 -12.51 -2.21 10.53
C PRO A 259 -11.06 -1.88 10.99
N LEU A 260 -10.50 -0.73 10.61
CA LEU A 260 -9.13 -0.33 10.92
C LEU A 260 -9.06 0.90 11.84
N ASP A 261 -10.19 1.35 12.39
CA ASP A 261 -10.28 2.52 13.25
C ASP A 261 -11.11 2.23 14.50
N ALA A 262 -10.43 1.89 15.59
CA ALA A 262 -11.03 1.52 16.87
C ALA A 262 -11.88 2.61 17.54
N THR A 263 -12.00 3.80 16.91
CA THR A 263 -12.85 4.89 17.38
C THR A 263 -14.16 5.00 16.62
N GLU A 264 -14.37 4.24 15.55
CA GLU A 264 -15.54 4.29 14.69
C GLU A 264 -16.04 2.89 14.34
N VAL A 265 -17.35 2.66 14.49
CA VAL A 265 -17.96 1.34 14.19
C VAL A 265 -19.14 1.42 13.23
N ALA A 266 -19.61 2.63 12.93
CA ALA A 266 -20.86 2.86 12.22
C ALA A 266 -20.77 4.08 11.31
N ASP A 267 -21.36 3.93 10.12
CA ASP A 267 -21.60 4.99 9.14
C ASP A 267 -23.10 5.00 8.83
N SER A 268 -23.85 5.82 9.57
CA SER A 268 -25.31 5.79 9.56
C SER A 268 -25.92 6.27 8.24
N ASP A 269 -25.22 7.08 7.46
CA ASP A 269 -25.72 7.63 6.19
C ASP A 269 -24.92 7.24 4.94
N GLY A 270 -23.83 6.51 5.12
CA GLY A 270 -23.06 5.88 4.07
C GLY A 270 -22.15 6.85 3.33
N ASP A 271 -21.72 7.93 3.99
CA ASP A 271 -20.89 8.97 3.37
C ASP A 271 -19.38 8.73 3.53
N GLY A 272 -19.00 7.72 4.31
CA GLY A 272 -17.61 7.31 4.55
C GLY A 272 -16.94 8.00 5.73
N ILE A 273 -17.66 8.78 6.54
CA ILE A 273 -17.19 9.34 7.81
C ILE A 273 -17.91 8.63 8.96
N GLY A 274 -17.18 8.18 9.96
CA GLY A 274 -17.76 7.48 11.11
C GLY A 274 -18.64 8.37 11.98
N ASP A 275 -19.67 7.77 12.58
CA ASP A 275 -20.69 8.46 13.37
C ASP A 275 -20.13 9.27 14.56
N ASN A 276 -18.96 8.92 15.12
CA ASN A 276 -18.36 9.67 16.23
C ASN A 276 -17.61 10.94 15.76
N ALA A 277 -17.12 10.94 14.52
CA ALA A 277 -16.43 12.06 13.86
C ALA A 277 -17.33 12.90 12.96
N ASP A 278 -18.46 12.36 12.50
CA ASP A 278 -19.37 13.03 11.57
C ASP A 278 -20.25 14.08 12.27
N PRO A 279 -20.11 15.38 11.95
CA PRO A 279 -20.94 16.44 12.52
C PRO A 279 -22.37 16.52 11.96
N ASP A 280 -22.63 15.93 10.79
CA ASP A 280 -23.92 15.98 10.10
C ASP A 280 -24.67 14.63 10.11
N THR A 281 -24.17 13.64 10.87
CA THR A 281 -24.79 12.33 11.09
C THR A 281 -26.29 12.52 11.26
N PRO A 282 -27.15 11.91 10.42
CA PRO A 282 -28.58 12.03 10.58
C PRO A 282 -28.97 11.29 11.84
N THR A 283 -28.95 12.01 12.96
CA THR A 283 -29.69 11.61 14.14
C THR A 283 -31.11 11.42 13.66
N PHE A 284 -31.58 10.17 13.61
CA PHE A 284 -32.99 9.92 13.35
C PHE A 284 -33.76 10.67 14.43
N ASP A 285 -34.24 11.88 14.09
CA ASP A 285 -35.06 12.67 14.98
C ASP A 285 -36.35 11.90 15.16
N THR A 286 -36.39 11.11 16.22
CA THR A 286 -37.59 10.40 16.68
C THR A 286 -38.77 11.36 16.94
N ASN A 287 -38.59 12.69 16.82
CA ASN A 287 -39.64 13.69 16.88
C ASN A 287 -40.31 14.03 15.53
N VAL A 288 -39.84 13.54 14.38
CA VAL A 288 -40.61 13.60 13.12
C VAL A 288 -41.46 12.33 12.98
N GLY A 289 -42.34 12.12 13.97
CA GLY A 289 -43.27 11.00 14.01
C GLY A 289 -44.08 11.01 15.30
N HIS A 290 -45.33 11.48 15.25
CA HIS A 290 -46.27 11.18 16.32
C HIS A 290 -46.65 9.69 16.27
N PRO A 291 -46.92 9.03 17.40
CA PRO A 291 -47.48 7.69 17.40
C PRO A 291 -48.81 7.70 16.66
N VAL A 292 -48.79 7.32 15.38
CA VAL A 292 -49.99 7.02 14.63
C VAL A 292 -50.55 5.72 15.22
N PHE A 293 -51.74 5.79 15.80
CA PHE A 293 -52.55 4.60 15.96
C PHE A 293 -52.85 4.07 14.55
N ALA A 294 -52.00 3.16 14.07
CA ALA A 294 -52.29 2.36 12.90
C ALA A 294 -53.43 1.40 13.28
N SER A 295 -54.67 1.90 13.25
CA SER A 295 -55.81 1.01 13.16
C SER A 295 -55.61 0.18 11.89
N PRO A 296 -55.71 -1.17 11.94
CA PRO A 296 -55.50 -2.02 10.76
C PRO A 296 -56.52 -1.78 9.62
N HIS A 297 -57.44 -0.82 9.81
CA HIS A 297 -58.45 -0.38 8.86
C HIS A 297 -58.22 1.03 8.29
N ALA A 298 -57.11 1.69 8.62
CA ALA A 298 -56.80 3.06 8.23
C ALA A 298 -55.82 3.13 7.04
N LYS A 299 -56.00 4.13 6.17
CA LYS A 299 -54.97 4.61 5.24
C LYS A 299 -54.50 5.99 5.72
N PRO A 300 -53.62 6.05 6.74
CA PRO A 300 -53.22 7.30 7.38
C PRO A 300 -52.30 8.14 6.48
N ILE A 301 -51.69 7.51 5.48
CA ILE A 301 -50.78 8.14 4.53
C ILE A 301 -51.35 8.03 3.12
N VAL A 302 -51.35 9.14 2.39
CA VAL A 302 -51.68 9.19 0.96
C VAL A 302 -50.62 10.01 0.24
N ILE A 303 -50.16 9.51 -0.90
CA ILE A 303 -49.26 10.24 -1.81
C ILE A 303 -50.08 10.78 -2.96
N ASN A 304 -49.93 12.06 -3.29
CA ASN A 304 -50.57 12.69 -4.44
C ASN A 304 -49.65 13.75 -5.05
N GLY A 305 -49.14 13.47 -6.25
CA GLY A 305 -48.14 14.31 -6.90
C GLY A 305 -46.85 14.38 -6.09
N SER A 306 -46.31 15.59 -5.92
CA SER A 306 -45.06 15.86 -5.18
C SER A 306 -45.24 15.95 -3.66
N TYR A 307 -46.36 15.46 -3.11
CA TYR A 307 -46.68 15.60 -1.70
C TYR A 307 -47.13 14.29 -1.06
N VAL A 308 -46.72 14.11 0.19
CA VAL A 308 -47.21 13.08 1.11
C VAL A 308 -48.15 13.74 2.11
N TYR A 309 -49.29 13.12 2.37
CA TYR A 309 -50.29 13.59 3.33
C TYR A 309 -50.37 12.60 4.47
N VAL A 310 -50.21 13.05 5.71
CA VAL A 310 -50.16 12.21 6.91
C VAL A 310 -51.22 12.67 7.91
N THR A 311 -52.12 11.77 8.33
CA THR A 311 -53.10 12.07 9.39
C THR A 311 -52.47 11.97 10.77
N ASN A 312 -52.61 13.02 11.56
CA ASN A 312 -52.21 13.07 12.97
C ASN A 312 -53.44 12.92 13.85
N THR A 313 -53.81 11.67 14.19
CA THR A 313 -55.03 11.37 14.95
C THR A 313 -55.12 12.13 16.29
N PRO A 314 -54.08 12.16 17.15
CA PRO A 314 -54.17 12.87 18.43
C PRO A 314 -54.20 14.39 18.30
N SER A 315 -53.83 14.92 17.13
CA SER A 315 -53.62 16.34 16.89
C SER A 315 -54.66 16.95 15.95
N ASP A 316 -55.71 16.19 15.58
CA ASP A 316 -56.83 16.65 14.74
C ASP A 316 -56.42 17.27 13.40
N THR A 317 -55.25 16.87 12.87
CA THR A 317 -54.60 17.52 11.73
C THR A 317 -54.15 16.55 10.65
N VAL A 318 -53.89 17.09 9.45
CA VAL A 318 -53.17 16.45 8.35
C VAL A 318 -51.95 17.28 8.00
N ASP A 319 -50.78 16.67 8.01
CA ASP A 319 -49.56 17.28 7.52
C ASP A 319 -49.39 17.02 6.02
N VAL A 320 -48.93 18.04 5.31
CA VAL A 320 -48.55 18.00 3.89
C VAL A 320 -47.03 18.13 3.83
N VAL A 321 -46.36 17.06 3.41
CA VAL A 321 -44.91 16.99 3.30
C VAL A 321 -44.53 17.07 1.82
N ALA A 322 -43.67 18.01 1.45
CA ALA A 322 -43.11 18.07 0.10
C ALA A 322 -42.07 16.98 -0.06
N ILE A 323 -42.21 16.12 -1.08
CA ILE A 323 -41.30 15.00 -1.32
C ILE A 323 -39.89 15.49 -1.63
N ALA A 324 -39.76 16.55 -2.43
CA ALA A 324 -38.46 17.03 -2.89
C ALA A 324 -37.60 17.70 -1.80
N SER A 325 -38.22 18.17 -0.72
CA SER A 325 -37.51 18.87 0.36
C SER A 325 -37.68 18.20 1.71
N GLU A 326 -38.51 17.16 1.78
CA GLU A 326 -38.82 16.40 3.00
C GLU A 326 -39.34 17.25 4.17
N GLN A 327 -39.85 18.44 3.88
CA GLN A 327 -40.36 19.39 4.87
C GLN A 327 -41.89 19.40 4.92
N VAL A 328 -42.45 19.61 6.12
CA VAL A 328 -43.88 19.92 6.29
C VAL A 328 -44.16 21.32 5.73
N VAL A 329 -44.82 21.37 4.57
CA VAL A 329 -45.15 22.63 3.89
C VAL A 329 -46.51 23.20 4.30
N ALA A 330 -47.38 22.37 4.88
CA ALA A 330 -48.64 22.81 5.45
C ALA A 330 -49.15 21.84 6.51
N ARG A 331 -49.86 22.38 7.51
CA ARG A 331 -50.63 21.62 8.49
C ARG A 331 -52.08 22.07 8.41
N ILE A 332 -52.98 21.11 8.20
CA ILE A 332 -54.40 21.36 7.94
C ILE A 332 -55.18 20.79 9.11
N ASP A 333 -55.96 21.61 9.81
CA ASP A 333 -56.94 21.14 10.78
C ASP A 333 -58.11 20.48 10.04
N VAL A 334 -58.38 19.22 10.37
CA VAL A 334 -59.39 18.39 9.70
C VAL A 334 -60.47 17.87 10.67
N GLY A 335 -60.44 18.34 11.93
CA GLY A 335 -61.34 17.94 13.00
C GLY A 335 -60.91 16.68 13.74
N ILE A 336 -61.77 16.25 14.68
CA ILE A 336 -61.42 15.28 15.73
C ILE A 336 -61.07 13.90 15.19
N ASP A 337 -59.92 13.38 15.62
CA ASP A 337 -59.42 12.02 15.38
C ASP A 337 -59.44 11.62 13.89
N PRO A 338 -58.63 12.26 13.02
CA PRO A 338 -58.52 11.82 11.64
C PRO A 338 -57.85 10.45 11.57
N VAL A 339 -58.53 9.50 10.93
CA VAL A 339 -58.09 8.09 10.82
C VAL A 339 -57.87 7.62 9.38
N GLY A 340 -58.07 8.46 8.36
CA GLY A 340 -57.78 8.04 7.00
C GLY A 340 -58.01 9.10 5.92
N LEU A 341 -57.33 8.92 4.79
CA LEU A 341 -57.34 9.81 3.64
C LEU A 341 -57.83 9.09 2.36
N ALA A 342 -58.50 9.82 1.48
CA ALA A 342 -58.94 9.33 0.17
C ALA A 342 -58.81 10.42 -0.90
N VAL A 343 -58.37 10.03 -2.10
CA VAL A 343 -58.26 10.91 -3.28
C VAL A 343 -59.55 10.79 -4.11
N GLY A 344 -60.24 11.92 -4.36
CA GLY A 344 -61.47 11.97 -5.16
C GLY A 344 -61.24 12.17 -6.67
N PRO A 345 -62.19 11.80 -7.57
CA PRO A 345 -61.92 11.69 -9.01
C PRO A 345 -62.08 12.95 -9.89
N THR A 346 -62.41 14.15 -9.40
CA THR A 346 -62.65 15.30 -10.32
C THR A 346 -62.18 16.65 -9.80
N ALA A 347 -61.38 17.32 -10.63
CA ALA A 347 -61.03 18.73 -10.52
C ALA A 347 -62.26 19.62 -10.78
N MET A 348 -62.67 20.47 -9.85
CA MET A 348 -63.35 21.74 -10.15
C MET A 348 -63.33 22.75 -8.99
N ARG A 349 -62.68 23.89 -9.29
CA ARG A 349 -62.90 25.27 -8.78
C ARG A 349 -62.38 25.64 -7.38
N SER A 350 -61.26 26.36 -7.40
CA SER A 350 -60.81 27.39 -6.45
C SER A 350 -60.78 26.98 -4.97
N GLY A 351 -59.65 26.40 -4.55
CA GLY A 351 -59.15 26.61 -3.18
C GLY A 351 -59.33 25.49 -2.15
N SER A 352 -59.71 24.26 -2.52
CA SER A 352 -59.62 23.12 -1.58
C SER A 352 -59.51 21.78 -2.31
N PRO A 353 -58.37 21.06 -2.21
CA PRO A 353 -58.32 19.65 -2.55
C PRO A 353 -58.62 18.83 -1.28
N ILE A 354 -59.38 17.75 -1.44
CA ILE A 354 -59.75 16.76 -0.42
C ILE A 354 -61.01 17.11 0.38
N THR A 355 -62.02 16.25 0.23
CA THR A 355 -63.25 16.24 1.03
C THR A 355 -63.09 15.21 2.14
N TYR A 356 -62.96 15.66 3.39
CA TYR A 356 -62.87 14.76 4.54
C TYR A 356 -64.27 14.32 4.98
N ARG A 357 -64.47 13.02 5.21
CA ARG A 357 -65.68 12.50 5.88
C ARG A 357 -65.27 11.93 7.22
N THR A 358 -65.70 12.57 8.30
CA THR A 358 -65.65 11.98 9.64
C THR A 358 -66.71 10.88 9.73
N ARG A 359 -66.31 9.62 9.95
CA ARG A 359 -67.21 8.64 10.56
C ARG A 359 -66.88 8.62 12.04
N SER A 360 -67.73 9.26 12.85
CA SER A 360 -67.78 8.95 14.28
C SER A 360 -68.16 7.47 14.41
N ALA A 361 -67.41 6.74 15.25
CA ALA A 361 -67.75 5.39 15.65
C ALA A 361 -69.11 5.34 16.37
#